data_AF-A0A1X7V3B6-F1
#
_entry.id   AF-A0A1X7V3B6-F1
#
_cell.length_a   1.000
_cell.length_b   1.000
_cell.length_c   1.000
_cell.angle_alpha   90.00
_cell.angle_beta   90.00
_cell.angle_gamma   90.00
#
_symmetry.space_group_name_H-M   'P 1'
#
loop_
_entity.id
_entity.type
_entity.pdbx_description
1 polymer ?
#
loop_
_entity_poly.entity_id
_entity_poly.type
_entity_poly.pdbx_seq_one_letter_code
_entity_poly.pdbx_strand_id
1 'polypeptide(L)'
;MYLFMLFFFTLPLVPAAVFVNTSHQLEGILCNKTKILTGDLSLHLDTRITHQIRSNGVFCPVNMNHYSLTITSDSNDSFAVISCIPSDKYWTRGFAFYGTNGSLTMRGLHFTHCGTNLTTLDSNIINSTTSSIYFTKHHAAVLVFTDIANVTVSNVTIMKYSGFAIIAVNLPYAVFDYFKVSYSYSQKTDFGIGRGLLLLFFNRIARETVDASTQYQINISNSTFHKNSFKYLYNYTRYPCAAIKHRKLSNMPVVNGAALTILFTQNDTAPAIVRILNSNFTLNNEYFAGAMLIFTFNSSIDSKTIIDGSYFEHNFVLDACNGGAISATFFFGKRILTKQHRPLVITNSKFNSNGFGDGTTWMSGAIEMTVYKDVNDSERQHLVAISFRNLHFELNTSPNFGACLTVVSQTFPSESSKYLAIFFDSIVAYNNPNLNVKEMNKKFNPASLFHFENIFNVFITGTVTEPGNFSHNYGSVFELLRSQAVLKGHLLFNANIANRGAAFLLMESVLYLKKRLRANFTNNAVQFLGGAIYAVMNEDFKMGKCTFQYSCTSWELYILTKPLWLLL
;
A
#
# COMPACT_ATOMS: atom_id res chain seq x y z
N MET A 1 -63.43 20.61 -34.68
CA MET A 1 -62.01 21.00 -34.70
C MET A 1 -61.37 20.52 -33.40
N TYR A 2 -61.00 19.23 -33.33
CA TYR A 2 -60.42 18.63 -32.12
C TYR A 2 -59.39 17.55 -32.48
N LEU A 3 -58.21 17.71 -31.85
CA LEU A 3 -57.34 16.68 -31.29
C LEU A 3 -56.88 15.51 -32.19
N PHE A 4 -55.65 15.59 -32.66
CA PHE A 4 -54.81 14.42 -32.91
C PHE A 4 -53.66 14.43 -31.90
N MET A 5 -53.82 13.66 -30.82
CA MET A 5 -52.80 13.33 -29.84
C MET A 5 -51.84 12.31 -30.47
N LEU A 6 -50.61 12.74 -30.76
CA LEU A 6 -49.51 11.86 -31.11
C LEU A 6 -48.90 11.32 -29.81
N PHE A 7 -49.32 10.11 -29.43
CA PHE A 7 -48.67 9.29 -28.41
C PHE A 7 -47.30 8.83 -28.95
N PHE A 8 -46.22 9.55 -28.61
CA PHE A 8 -44.88 8.97 -28.64
C PHE A 8 -44.68 8.19 -27.34
N PHE A 9 -44.83 6.87 -27.43
CA PHE A 9 -44.41 5.95 -26.38
C PHE A 9 -42.88 6.01 -26.23
N THR A 10 -42.43 6.59 -25.11
CA THR A 10 -41.09 6.43 -24.58
C THR A 10 -40.94 5.01 -24.01
N LEU A 11 -40.61 4.05 -24.85
CA LEU A 11 -40.11 2.75 -24.40
C LEU A 11 -38.75 2.97 -23.70
N PRO A 12 -38.52 2.38 -22.51
CA PRO A 12 -37.20 2.42 -21.90
C PRO A 12 -36.24 1.60 -22.80
N LEU A 13 -35.20 2.24 -23.33
CA LEU A 13 -34.16 1.57 -24.10
C LEU A 13 -33.50 0.51 -23.23
N VAL A 14 -33.80 -0.76 -23.49
CA VAL A 14 -33.04 -1.89 -22.96
C VAL A 14 -31.60 -1.76 -23.52
N PRO A 15 -30.55 -1.88 -22.68
CA PRO A 15 -29.18 -1.82 -23.17
C PRO A 15 -28.97 -2.84 -24.29
N ALA A 16 -28.27 -2.45 -25.36
CA ALA A 16 -28.00 -3.34 -26.47
C ALA A 16 -27.13 -4.51 -25.97
N ALA A 17 -27.70 -5.71 -25.89
CA ALA A 17 -26.97 -6.92 -25.51
C ALA A 17 -26.36 -7.56 -26.77
N VAL A 18 -25.03 -7.72 -26.77
CA VAL A 18 -24.29 -8.33 -27.88
C VAL A 18 -23.57 -9.57 -27.36
N PHE A 19 -23.92 -10.72 -27.92
CA PHE A 19 -23.20 -11.97 -27.69
C PHE A 19 -21.99 -12.04 -28.62
N VAL A 20 -20.81 -12.18 -28.02
CA VAL A 20 -19.53 -12.28 -28.72
C VAL A 20 -19.17 -13.76 -28.77
N ASN A 21 -19.39 -14.39 -29.93
CA ASN A 21 -19.27 -15.83 -30.12
C ASN A 21 -18.20 -16.23 -31.13
N THR A 22 -17.39 -15.28 -31.61
CA THR A 22 -16.24 -15.54 -32.47
C THR A 22 -14.97 -14.92 -31.90
N SER A 23 -13.83 -15.55 -32.18
CA SER A 23 -12.55 -15.21 -31.57
C SER A 23 -12.07 -13.78 -31.83
N HIS A 24 -12.52 -13.11 -32.90
CA HIS A 24 -12.01 -11.79 -33.32
C HIS A 24 -13.01 -10.65 -33.15
N GLN A 25 -14.26 -10.97 -32.83
CA GLN A 25 -15.34 -9.98 -32.76
C GLN A 25 -15.15 -8.98 -31.62
N LEU A 26 -14.62 -9.42 -30.46
CA LEU A 26 -14.35 -8.53 -29.33
C LEU A 26 -13.41 -7.37 -29.72
N GLU A 27 -12.33 -7.69 -30.44
CA GLU A 27 -11.37 -6.70 -30.93
C GLU A 27 -12.04 -5.72 -31.90
N GLY A 28 -12.85 -6.21 -32.84
CA GLY A 28 -13.59 -5.36 -33.79
C GLY A 28 -14.62 -4.45 -33.13
N ILE A 29 -15.21 -4.86 -32.00
CA ILE A 29 -16.14 -4.04 -31.23
C ILE A 29 -15.41 -2.95 -30.46
N LEU A 30 -14.38 -3.31 -29.69
CA LEU A 30 -13.72 -2.39 -28.74
C LEU A 30 -12.66 -1.49 -29.40
N CYS A 31 -12.04 -1.92 -30.49
CA CYS A 31 -10.86 -1.25 -31.05
C CYS A 31 -11.15 -0.51 -32.37
N ASN A 32 -12.41 -0.38 -32.76
CA ASN A 32 -12.78 0.37 -33.96
C ASN A 32 -12.70 1.87 -33.68
N LYS A 33 -11.69 2.54 -34.28
CA LYS A 33 -11.40 3.98 -34.12
C LYS A 33 -12.57 4.91 -34.46
N THR A 34 -13.57 4.44 -35.20
CA THR A 34 -14.74 5.25 -35.61
C THR A 34 -15.94 5.11 -34.67
N LYS A 35 -15.91 4.18 -33.70
CA LYS A 35 -17.02 3.92 -32.78
C LYS A 35 -16.80 4.61 -31.44
N ILE A 36 -17.54 5.68 -31.23
CA ILE A 36 -17.87 6.20 -29.89
C ILE A 36 -19.09 5.40 -29.41
N LEU A 37 -19.17 5.02 -28.13
CA LEU A 37 -20.42 4.46 -27.60
C LEU A 37 -21.54 5.48 -27.81
N THR A 38 -22.63 5.06 -28.43
CA THR A 38 -23.81 5.90 -28.73
C THR A 38 -25.02 5.54 -27.84
N GLY A 39 -24.81 4.62 -26.89
CA GLY A 39 -25.81 4.09 -25.98
C GLY A 39 -25.18 3.08 -25.02
N ASP A 40 -25.94 2.67 -24.01
CA ASP A 40 -25.53 1.63 -23.08
C ASP A 40 -25.35 0.28 -23.81
N LEU A 41 -24.22 -0.38 -23.56
CA LEU A 41 -23.80 -1.60 -24.26
C LEU A 41 -23.44 -2.70 -23.26
N SER A 42 -23.99 -3.89 -23.48
CA SER A 42 -23.65 -5.10 -22.71
C SER A 42 -23.06 -6.16 -23.64
N LEU A 43 -21.81 -6.55 -23.38
CA LEU A 43 -21.09 -7.59 -24.09
C LEU A 43 -21.08 -8.88 -23.25
N HIS A 44 -21.59 -9.96 -23.83
CA HIS A 44 -21.57 -11.30 -23.25
C HIS A 44 -20.60 -12.17 -24.04
N LEU A 45 -19.50 -12.57 -23.42
CA LEU A 45 -18.39 -13.26 -24.06
C LEU A 45 -18.53 -14.76 -23.85
N ASP A 46 -18.59 -15.51 -24.96
CA ASP A 46 -18.65 -16.98 -24.94
C ASP A 46 -17.43 -17.58 -24.23
N THR A 47 -17.66 -18.40 -23.22
CA THR A 47 -16.59 -19.07 -22.45
C THR A 47 -15.99 -20.29 -23.11
N ARG A 48 -16.62 -20.81 -24.17
CA ARG A 48 -16.14 -21.98 -24.91
C ARG A 48 -15.02 -21.64 -25.89
N ILE A 49 -14.76 -20.36 -26.12
CA ILE A 49 -13.73 -19.87 -27.04
C ILE A 49 -12.71 -18.98 -26.33
N THR A 50 -11.54 -18.88 -26.93
CA THR A 50 -10.57 -17.82 -26.58
C THR A 50 -10.79 -16.61 -27.48
N HIS A 51 -11.08 -15.47 -26.87
CA HIS A 51 -11.20 -14.17 -27.54
C HIS A 51 -9.79 -13.64 -27.83
N GLN A 52 -9.39 -13.75 -29.10
CA GLN A 52 -8.04 -13.43 -29.56
C GLN A 52 -7.95 -11.98 -30.03
N ILE A 53 -7.04 -11.24 -29.42
CA ILE A 53 -6.71 -9.86 -29.77
C ILE A 53 -5.38 -9.88 -30.53
N ARG A 54 -5.41 -9.60 -31.85
CA ARG A 54 -4.28 -9.88 -32.76
C ARG A 54 -3.49 -8.64 -33.22
N SER A 55 -3.91 -7.43 -32.85
CA SER A 55 -3.30 -6.20 -33.36
C SER A 55 -1.95 -5.83 -32.71
N ASN A 56 -1.09 -5.18 -33.51
CA ASN A 56 0.28 -4.80 -33.17
C ASN A 56 0.36 -3.68 -32.12
N GLY A 57 0.66 -4.02 -30.87
CA GLY A 57 1.38 -3.10 -29.98
C GLY A 57 0.66 -1.80 -29.57
N VAL A 58 -0.65 -1.62 -29.80
CA VAL A 58 -1.34 -0.34 -29.56
C VAL A 58 -2.55 -0.47 -28.65
N PHE A 59 -2.81 0.58 -27.85
CA PHE A 59 -4.03 0.67 -27.05
C PHE A 59 -5.30 0.74 -27.90
N CYS A 60 -6.39 0.15 -27.38
CA CYS A 60 -7.75 0.41 -27.83
C CYS A 60 -8.39 1.45 -26.90
N PRO A 61 -8.48 2.73 -27.33
CA PRO A 61 -9.23 3.74 -26.60
C PRO A 61 -10.74 3.50 -26.78
N VAL A 62 -11.45 3.31 -25.68
CA VAL A 62 -12.92 3.14 -25.62
C VAL A 62 -13.51 4.35 -24.92
N ASN A 63 -14.17 5.20 -25.69
CA ASN A 63 -14.85 6.38 -25.17
C ASN A 63 -16.26 6.03 -24.69
N MET A 64 -16.49 6.24 -23.39
CA MET A 64 -17.71 5.92 -22.65
C MET A 64 -18.40 7.18 -22.12
N ASN A 65 -18.17 8.33 -22.74
CA ASN A 65 -18.77 9.58 -22.28
C ASN A 65 -20.30 9.48 -22.23
N HIS A 66 -20.88 9.67 -21.04
CA HIS A 66 -22.31 9.56 -20.74
C HIS A 66 -22.98 8.18 -20.89
N TYR A 67 -22.23 7.12 -21.22
CA TYR A 67 -22.80 5.78 -21.45
C TYR A 67 -22.14 4.70 -20.60
N SER A 68 -22.87 3.62 -20.36
CA SER A 68 -22.41 2.47 -19.58
C SER A 68 -21.97 1.31 -20.46
N LEU A 69 -20.87 0.68 -20.09
CA LEU A 69 -20.36 -0.53 -20.75
C LEU A 69 -20.27 -1.66 -19.74
N THR A 70 -20.90 -2.78 -20.07
CA THR A 70 -20.80 -4.03 -19.32
C THR A 70 -20.10 -5.07 -20.18
N ILE A 71 -19.05 -5.70 -19.65
CA ILE A 71 -18.29 -6.77 -20.32
C ILE A 71 -18.28 -7.96 -19.38
N THR A 72 -18.98 -9.04 -19.76
CA THR A 72 -19.19 -10.18 -18.88
C THR A 72 -19.00 -11.49 -19.62
N SER A 73 -18.62 -12.54 -18.89
CA SER A 73 -18.83 -13.90 -19.38
C SER A 73 -20.33 -14.15 -19.60
N ASP A 74 -20.66 -14.96 -20.61
CA ASP A 74 -22.01 -15.47 -20.83
C ASP A 74 -22.42 -16.60 -19.87
N SER A 75 -21.52 -16.99 -18.96
CA SER A 75 -21.71 -18.03 -17.95
C SER A 75 -21.33 -17.53 -16.55
N ASN A 76 -22.06 -17.99 -15.54
CA ASN A 76 -21.78 -17.63 -14.14
C ASN A 76 -20.66 -18.47 -13.52
N ASP A 77 -20.37 -19.65 -14.08
CA ASP A 77 -19.48 -20.65 -13.49
C ASP A 77 -18.11 -20.73 -14.19
N SER A 78 -17.93 -19.97 -15.27
CA SER A 78 -16.71 -20.01 -16.08
C SER A 78 -16.25 -18.60 -16.47
N PHE A 79 -14.96 -18.47 -16.76
CA PHE A 79 -14.37 -17.20 -17.18
C PHE A 79 -14.27 -17.15 -18.70
N ALA A 80 -14.64 -16.01 -19.30
CA ALA A 80 -14.31 -15.74 -20.69
C ALA A 80 -12.83 -15.37 -20.82
N VAL A 81 -12.10 -16.09 -21.67
CA VAL A 81 -10.65 -15.91 -21.82
C VAL A 81 -10.36 -14.91 -22.94
N ILE A 82 -9.69 -13.82 -22.59
CA ILE A 82 -9.19 -12.79 -23.50
C ILE A 82 -7.67 -12.93 -23.59
N SER A 83 -7.18 -13.37 -24.75
CA SER A 83 -5.75 -13.60 -24.97
C SER A 83 -5.22 -12.63 -26.03
N CYS A 84 -4.23 -11.83 -25.64
CA CYS A 84 -3.54 -10.96 -26.58
C CYS A 84 -2.39 -11.71 -27.25
N ILE A 85 -2.42 -11.79 -28.58
CA ILE A 85 -1.41 -12.52 -29.36
C ILE A 85 -0.33 -11.52 -29.78
N PRO A 86 0.95 -11.77 -29.44
CA PRO A 86 2.05 -10.91 -29.88
C PRO A 86 2.23 -10.98 -31.40
N SER A 87 2.24 -9.82 -32.05
CA SER A 87 2.76 -9.66 -33.42
C SER A 87 4.28 -9.40 -33.42
N ASP A 88 4.77 -8.72 -32.37
CA ASP A 88 6.18 -8.42 -32.09
C ASP A 88 6.60 -9.02 -30.75
N LYS A 89 7.91 -9.11 -30.50
CA LYS A 89 8.45 -9.87 -29.36
C LYS A 89 8.09 -9.34 -27.96
N TYR A 90 7.50 -8.14 -27.81
CA TYR A 90 7.43 -7.44 -26.51
C TYR A 90 6.10 -6.79 -26.14
N TRP A 91 5.37 -6.20 -27.09
CA TRP A 91 4.13 -5.47 -26.83
C TRP A 91 2.97 -6.16 -27.51
N THR A 92 1.89 -6.37 -26.76
CA THR A 92 0.64 -6.90 -27.32
C THR A 92 -0.38 -5.77 -27.37
N ARG A 93 -1.59 -5.99 -26.87
CA ARG A 93 -2.65 -4.99 -26.87
C ARG A 93 -3.06 -4.66 -25.44
N GLY A 94 -3.47 -3.42 -25.24
CA GLY A 94 -4.08 -2.93 -24.02
C GLY A 94 -5.39 -2.22 -24.33
N PHE A 95 -6.21 -2.00 -23.32
CA PHE A 95 -7.50 -1.32 -23.43
C PHE A 95 -7.51 -0.11 -22.50
N ALA A 96 -7.99 1.02 -23.00
CA ALA A 96 -8.13 2.24 -22.22
C ALA A 96 -9.59 2.69 -22.25
N PHE A 97 -10.26 2.63 -21.11
CA PHE A 97 -11.64 3.06 -20.95
C PHE A 97 -11.66 4.44 -20.31
N TYR A 98 -12.37 5.37 -20.94
CA TYR A 98 -12.46 6.75 -20.45
C TYR A 98 -13.77 7.42 -20.84
N GLY A 99 -14.22 8.40 -20.07
CA GLY A 99 -15.42 9.19 -20.39
C GLY A 99 -16.19 9.60 -19.14
N THR A 100 -16.68 10.84 -19.10
CA THR A 100 -17.33 11.40 -17.90
C THR A 100 -18.75 10.88 -17.76
N ASN A 101 -19.20 10.72 -16.52
CA ASN A 101 -20.57 10.29 -16.15
C ASN A 101 -21.01 8.88 -16.64
N GLY A 102 -20.14 8.13 -17.31
CA GLY A 102 -20.37 6.73 -17.68
C GLY A 102 -20.03 5.74 -16.56
N SER A 103 -20.39 4.47 -16.76
CA SER A 103 -20.03 3.38 -15.84
C SER A 103 -19.45 2.16 -16.57
N LEU A 104 -18.47 1.50 -15.94
CA LEU A 104 -17.82 0.31 -16.48
C LEU A 104 -18.01 -0.87 -15.54
N THR A 105 -18.57 -1.97 -16.05
CA THR A 105 -18.67 -3.24 -15.32
C THR A 105 -17.93 -4.34 -16.07
N MET A 106 -16.99 -5.01 -15.39
CA MET A 106 -16.27 -6.18 -15.89
C MET A 106 -16.49 -7.36 -14.94
N ARG A 107 -16.99 -8.49 -15.46
CA ARG A 107 -17.23 -9.69 -14.63
C ARG A 107 -16.92 -11.01 -15.31
N GLY A 108 -16.26 -11.92 -14.58
CA GLY A 108 -15.99 -13.29 -15.07
C GLY A 108 -15.02 -13.31 -16.24
N LEU A 109 -13.99 -12.46 -16.21
CA LEU A 109 -13.04 -12.30 -17.32
C LEU A 109 -11.64 -12.79 -16.94
N HIS A 110 -10.93 -13.35 -17.91
CA HIS A 110 -9.55 -13.77 -17.75
C HIS A 110 -8.68 -13.19 -18.87
N PHE A 111 -7.90 -12.16 -18.54
CA PHE A 111 -6.91 -11.57 -19.45
C PHE A 111 -5.56 -12.27 -19.32
N THR A 112 -4.98 -12.67 -20.45
CA THR A 112 -3.64 -13.26 -20.50
C THR A 112 -2.81 -12.72 -21.65
N HIS A 113 -1.49 -12.58 -21.43
CA HIS A 113 -0.53 -12.11 -22.44
C HIS A 113 -0.76 -10.68 -22.95
N CYS A 114 -1.61 -9.91 -22.25
CA CYS A 114 -1.94 -8.54 -22.62
C CYS A 114 -0.96 -7.53 -22.01
N GLY A 115 -0.89 -6.34 -22.60
CA GLY A 115 -0.05 -5.24 -22.12
C GLY A 115 0.67 -4.52 -23.26
N THR A 116 0.52 -3.19 -23.31
CA THR A 116 1.24 -2.36 -24.28
C THR A 116 1.68 -1.02 -23.70
N ASN A 117 2.61 -0.36 -24.40
CA ASN A 117 3.22 0.89 -24.00
C ASN A 117 2.22 2.06 -24.02
N LEU A 118 2.21 2.83 -22.94
CA LEU A 118 1.36 4.01 -22.77
C LEU A 118 1.62 5.10 -23.81
N THR A 119 2.78 5.12 -24.49
CA THR A 119 3.04 6.06 -25.60
C THR A 119 2.10 5.88 -26.80
N THR A 120 1.43 4.73 -26.90
CA THR A 120 0.45 4.47 -27.96
C THR A 120 -0.96 4.97 -27.63
N LEU A 121 -1.16 5.45 -26.40
CA LEU A 121 -2.38 6.12 -25.95
C LEU A 121 -2.21 7.63 -26.11
N ASP A 122 -3.28 8.34 -26.47
CA ASP A 122 -3.26 9.81 -26.47
C ASP A 122 -2.83 10.32 -25.09
N SER A 123 -1.79 11.16 -25.06
CA SER A 123 -1.20 11.66 -23.81
C SER A 123 -2.22 12.37 -22.93
N ASN A 124 -3.24 12.98 -23.54
CA ASN A 124 -4.30 13.68 -22.82
C ASN A 124 -5.23 12.74 -22.03
N ILE A 125 -5.18 11.42 -22.25
CA ILE A 125 -6.02 10.43 -21.54
C ILE A 125 -5.44 10.11 -20.16
N ILE A 126 -4.11 10.05 -20.01
CA ILE A 126 -3.45 9.60 -18.77
C ILE A 126 -2.55 10.65 -18.12
N ASN A 127 -1.95 11.55 -18.89
CA ASN A 127 -1.09 12.59 -18.35
C ASN A 127 -1.88 13.88 -18.16
N SER A 128 -1.52 14.62 -17.10
CA SER A 128 -2.01 15.96 -16.85
C SER A 128 -0.85 16.94 -16.90
N THR A 129 -1.04 18.07 -17.59
CA THR A 129 -0.06 19.16 -17.65
C THR A 129 0.12 19.87 -16.32
N THR A 130 -0.82 19.70 -15.39
CA THR A 130 -0.80 20.31 -14.04
C THR A 130 -0.33 19.34 -12.96
N SER A 131 -0.08 18.07 -13.30
CA SER A 131 0.40 17.06 -12.36
C SER A 131 1.93 17.14 -12.21
N SER A 132 2.41 17.03 -10.98
CA SER A 132 3.85 16.81 -10.68
C SER A 132 4.29 15.37 -10.89
N ILE A 133 3.37 14.49 -11.29
CA ILE A 133 3.63 13.08 -11.62
C ILE A 133 3.27 12.82 -13.09
N TYR A 134 4.17 12.16 -13.83
CA TYR A 134 3.97 11.81 -15.23
C TYR A 134 4.34 10.36 -15.56
N PHE A 135 3.72 9.78 -16.57
CA PHE A 135 4.15 8.50 -17.11
C PHE A 135 5.32 8.68 -18.08
N THR A 136 6.36 7.87 -17.94
CA THR A 136 7.48 7.82 -18.89
C THR A 136 7.10 7.05 -20.16
N LYS A 137 7.93 7.16 -21.20
CA LYS A 137 7.81 6.37 -22.44
C LYS A 137 7.97 4.85 -22.26
N HIS A 138 8.26 4.39 -21.05
CA HIS A 138 8.55 3.00 -20.74
C HIS A 138 7.40 2.29 -20.04
N HIS A 139 6.47 3.04 -19.47
CA HIS A 139 5.34 2.45 -18.78
C HIS A 139 4.37 1.80 -19.77
N ALA A 140 3.81 0.67 -19.36
CA ALA A 140 2.83 -0.09 -20.10
C ALA A 140 1.67 -0.48 -19.20
N ALA A 141 0.55 -0.88 -19.79
CA ALA A 141 -0.57 -1.45 -19.05
C ALA A 141 -1.43 -2.41 -19.88
N VAL A 142 -2.16 -3.30 -19.20
CA VAL A 142 -3.25 -4.08 -19.80
C VAL A 142 -4.52 -3.24 -19.88
N LEU A 143 -4.97 -2.70 -18.74
CA LEU A 143 -6.17 -1.89 -18.63
C LEU A 143 -5.83 -0.51 -18.08
N VAL A 144 -6.44 0.52 -18.64
CA VAL A 144 -6.40 1.90 -18.13
C VAL A 144 -7.83 2.37 -17.91
N PHE A 145 -8.14 2.85 -16.71
CA PHE A 145 -9.43 3.43 -16.34
C PHE A 145 -9.21 4.88 -15.90
N THR A 146 -9.90 5.80 -16.54
CA THR A 146 -9.73 7.23 -16.26
C THR A 146 -10.99 8.03 -16.55
N ASP A 147 -11.30 9.00 -15.70
CA ASP A 147 -12.48 9.88 -15.82
C ASP A 147 -13.85 9.16 -15.83
N ILE A 148 -13.93 7.89 -15.43
CA ILE A 148 -15.18 7.12 -15.35
C ILE A 148 -15.80 7.30 -13.96
N ALA A 149 -17.09 7.57 -13.88
CA ALA A 149 -17.77 7.85 -12.60
C ALA A 149 -17.83 6.61 -11.68
N ASN A 150 -18.15 5.44 -12.24
CA ASN A 150 -18.24 4.19 -11.50
C ASN A 150 -17.54 3.05 -12.27
N VAL A 151 -16.63 2.34 -11.60
CA VAL A 151 -15.96 1.14 -12.13
C VAL A 151 -16.18 -0.04 -11.19
N THR A 152 -16.69 -1.14 -11.74
CA THR A 152 -16.81 -2.42 -11.02
C THR A 152 -16.06 -3.51 -11.77
N VAL A 153 -15.06 -4.11 -11.11
CA VAL A 153 -14.29 -5.25 -11.60
C VAL A 153 -14.48 -6.38 -10.60
N SER A 154 -15.24 -7.41 -10.99
CA SER A 154 -15.59 -8.52 -10.10
C SER A 154 -15.25 -9.86 -10.74
N ASN A 155 -14.61 -10.79 -10.03
CA ASN A 155 -14.19 -12.08 -10.59
C ASN A 155 -13.41 -11.87 -11.90
N VAL A 156 -12.33 -11.08 -11.84
CA VAL A 156 -11.45 -10.85 -13.00
C VAL A 156 -10.04 -11.31 -12.66
N THR A 157 -9.44 -12.07 -13.57
CA THR A 157 -8.05 -12.48 -13.48
C THR A 157 -7.24 -11.83 -14.59
N ILE A 158 -6.12 -11.18 -14.24
CA ILE A 158 -5.11 -10.72 -15.18
C ILE A 158 -3.83 -11.47 -14.85
N MET A 159 -3.34 -12.27 -15.80
CA MET A 159 -2.11 -13.01 -15.63
C MET A 159 -1.18 -12.93 -16.82
N LYS A 160 0.11 -13.23 -16.62
CA LYS A 160 1.11 -13.24 -17.71
C LYS A 160 1.03 -11.94 -18.50
N TYR A 161 1.16 -10.81 -17.81
CA TYR A 161 0.92 -9.48 -18.38
C TYR A 161 2.20 -8.64 -18.44
N SER A 162 2.23 -7.65 -19.34
CA SER A 162 3.35 -6.70 -19.46
C SER A 162 2.91 -5.30 -19.02
N GLY A 163 3.72 -4.63 -18.19
CA GLY A 163 3.35 -3.34 -17.59
C GLY A 163 2.43 -3.49 -16.38
N PHE A 164 1.68 -2.45 -16.02
CA PHE A 164 0.64 -2.53 -14.99
C PHE A 164 -0.51 -3.44 -15.45
N ALA A 165 -1.07 -4.24 -14.54
CA ALA A 165 -2.31 -4.97 -14.85
C ALA A 165 -3.46 -3.97 -15.01
N ILE A 166 -3.57 -3.01 -14.10
CA ILE A 166 -4.56 -1.93 -14.19
C ILE A 166 -3.90 -0.62 -13.75
N ILE A 167 -4.14 0.44 -14.51
CA ILE A 167 -3.94 1.82 -14.08
C ILE A 167 -5.32 2.45 -13.87
N ALA A 168 -5.61 2.89 -12.65
CA ALA A 168 -6.84 3.60 -12.31
C ALA A 168 -6.50 5.04 -11.89
N VAL A 169 -7.04 6.01 -12.62
CA VAL A 169 -6.76 7.44 -12.43
C VAL A 169 -8.04 8.17 -12.03
N ASN A 170 -8.00 8.86 -10.88
CA ASN A 170 -9.08 9.75 -10.40
C ASN A 170 -10.49 9.14 -10.49
N LEU A 171 -10.65 7.85 -10.18
CA LEU A 171 -11.98 7.21 -10.20
C LEU A 171 -12.79 7.65 -8.97
N PRO A 172 -13.94 8.33 -9.12
CA PRO A 172 -14.78 8.76 -8.00
C PRO A 172 -15.26 7.59 -7.16
N TYR A 173 -15.68 6.50 -7.82
CA TYR A 173 -16.05 5.26 -7.17
C TYR A 173 -15.53 4.05 -7.95
N ALA A 174 -14.79 3.18 -7.28
CA ALA A 174 -14.31 1.93 -7.88
C ALA A 174 -14.36 0.75 -6.91
N VAL A 175 -14.76 -0.42 -7.43
CA VAL A 175 -14.78 -1.69 -6.70
C VAL A 175 -13.99 -2.73 -7.47
N PHE A 176 -13.01 -3.34 -6.81
CA PHE A 176 -12.26 -4.50 -7.28
C PHE A 176 -12.52 -5.65 -6.31
N ASP A 177 -13.36 -6.60 -6.69
CA ASP A 177 -13.78 -7.71 -5.82
C ASP A 177 -13.43 -9.06 -6.45
N TYR A 178 -12.82 -9.96 -5.67
CA TYR A 178 -12.26 -11.21 -6.20
C TYR A 178 -11.35 -10.99 -7.42
N PHE A 179 -10.59 -9.90 -7.40
CA PHE A 179 -9.66 -9.54 -8.45
C PHE A 179 -8.32 -10.26 -8.23
N LYS A 180 -7.79 -10.89 -9.29
CA LYS A 180 -6.53 -11.62 -9.23
C LYS A 180 -5.52 -11.06 -10.23
N VAL A 181 -4.37 -10.65 -9.73
CA VAL A 181 -3.22 -10.24 -10.55
C VAL A 181 -2.04 -11.15 -10.26
N SER A 182 -1.53 -11.79 -11.31
CA SER A 182 -0.42 -12.72 -11.12
C SER A 182 0.52 -12.86 -12.29
N TYR A 183 1.76 -13.26 -12.00
CA TYR A 183 2.77 -13.58 -13.01
C TYR A 183 3.02 -12.44 -14.01
N SER A 184 3.48 -11.29 -13.53
CA SER A 184 3.97 -10.23 -14.43
C SER A 184 5.14 -10.74 -15.27
N TYR A 185 5.14 -10.46 -16.58
CA TYR A 185 6.33 -10.66 -17.40
C TYR A 185 7.43 -9.70 -16.95
N SER A 186 8.53 -10.25 -16.42
CA SER A 186 9.78 -9.51 -16.32
C SER A 186 10.42 -9.50 -17.70
N GLN A 187 10.22 -8.43 -18.46
CA GLN A 187 11.09 -8.19 -19.61
C GLN A 187 12.50 -7.88 -19.08
N LYS A 188 13.53 -8.28 -19.85
CA LYS A 188 14.90 -7.82 -19.65
C LYS A 188 14.99 -6.34 -20.06
N THR A 189 14.45 -5.46 -19.24
CA THR A 189 14.50 -4.00 -19.47
C THR A 189 15.30 -3.34 -18.36
N ASP A 190 16.19 -2.43 -18.74
CA ASP A 190 17.00 -1.62 -17.80
C ASP A 190 16.16 -0.60 -17.00
N PHE A 191 14.87 -0.51 -17.33
CA PHE A 191 13.89 0.42 -16.77
C PHE A 191 12.63 -0.34 -16.32
N GLY A 192 11.93 0.19 -15.31
CA GLY A 192 10.66 -0.35 -14.87
C GLY A 192 9.52 0.02 -15.84
N ILE A 193 8.66 -0.96 -16.15
CA ILE A 193 7.54 -0.81 -17.09
C ILE A 193 6.16 -0.72 -16.40
N GLY A 194 6.11 -0.78 -15.07
CA GLY A 194 4.86 -0.87 -14.31
C GLY A 194 4.43 -2.28 -14.04
N ARG A 195 3.76 -2.52 -12.90
CA ARG A 195 3.31 -3.83 -12.43
C ARG A 195 2.18 -3.74 -11.42
N GLY A 196 1.32 -4.76 -11.41
CA GLY A 196 0.26 -4.85 -10.42
C GLY A 196 -0.85 -3.83 -10.71
N LEU A 197 -1.48 -3.35 -9.64
CA LEU A 197 -2.50 -2.30 -9.70
C LEU A 197 -1.89 -0.95 -9.29
N LEU A 198 -2.06 0.06 -10.12
CA LEU A 198 -1.74 1.45 -9.81
C LEU A 198 -3.03 2.24 -9.57
N LEU A 199 -3.16 2.81 -8.38
CA LEU A 199 -4.17 3.82 -8.05
C LEU A 199 -3.47 5.18 -7.99
N LEU A 200 -3.90 6.10 -8.86
CA LEU A 200 -3.28 7.41 -9.01
C LEU A 200 -4.33 8.51 -8.85
N PHE A 201 -4.10 9.39 -7.87
CA PHE A 201 -4.92 10.56 -7.60
C PHE A 201 -4.09 11.82 -7.82
N PHE A 202 -4.43 12.68 -8.79
CA PHE A 202 -3.74 13.95 -9.04
C PHE A 202 -4.68 15.06 -9.50
N ASN A 203 -4.22 16.31 -9.42
CA ASN A 203 -4.98 17.46 -9.95
C ASN A 203 -5.10 17.37 -11.46
N ARG A 204 -6.30 17.02 -11.94
CA ARG A 204 -6.67 17.12 -13.33
C ARG A 204 -7.71 18.21 -13.46
N ILE A 205 -7.56 19.08 -14.46
CA ILE A 205 -8.70 19.88 -14.92
C ILE A 205 -9.66 18.85 -15.53
N ALA A 206 -10.65 18.44 -14.74
CA ALA A 206 -11.65 17.48 -15.21
C ALA A 206 -12.29 18.08 -16.47
N ARG A 207 -12.27 17.31 -17.56
CA ARG A 207 -12.95 17.70 -18.80
C ARG A 207 -14.44 17.81 -18.49
N GLU A 208 -14.94 19.02 -18.31
CA GLU A 208 -16.38 19.34 -18.23
C GLU A 208 -17.22 18.40 -17.34
N THR A 209 -16.68 17.95 -16.20
CA THR A 209 -17.54 17.34 -15.17
C THR A 209 -18.34 18.45 -14.52
N VAL A 210 -19.64 18.49 -14.81
CA VAL A 210 -20.59 19.49 -14.29
C VAL A 210 -20.66 19.46 -12.76
N ASP A 211 -20.27 18.35 -12.12
CA ASP A 211 -20.08 18.24 -10.67
C ASP A 211 -18.70 17.63 -10.35
N ALA A 212 -17.77 18.43 -9.84
CA ALA A 212 -16.49 17.91 -9.35
C ALA A 212 -16.74 16.95 -8.17
N SER A 213 -16.13 15.76 -8.20
CA SER A 213 -16.31 14.80 -7.11
C SER A 213 -15.85 15.40 -5.79
N THR A 214 -16.68 15.27 -4.75
CA THR A 214 -16.35 15.75 -3.40
C THR A 214 -15.45 14.78 -2.65
N GLN A 215 -15.32 13.54 -3.12
CA GLN A 215 -14.49 12.49 -2.52
C GLN A 215 -14.26 11.34 -3.53
N TYR A 216 -13.10 10.71 -3.47
CA TYR A 216 -12.82 9.47 -4.19
C TYR A 216 -12.91 8.27 -3.24
N GLN A 217 -13.52 7.18 -3.70
CA GLN A 217 -13.64 5.94 -2.92
C GLN A 217 -13.27 4.71 -3.77
N ILE A 218 -12.25 3.98 -3.33
CA ILE A 218 -11.82 2.73 -3.96
C ILE A 218 -11.87 1.60 -2.94
N ASN A 219 -12.59 0.53 -3.26
CA ASN A 219 -12.65 -0.69 -2.47
C ASN A 219 -11.97 -1.83 -3.23
N ILE A 220 -11.00 -2.47 -2.60
CA ILE A 220 -10.35 -3.71 -3.07
C ILE A 220 -10.69 -4.79 -2.04
N SER A 221 -11.47 -5.79 -2.42
CA SER A 221 -11.92 -6.85 -1.52
C SER A 221 -11.60 -8.23 -2.08
N ASN A 222 -11.30 -9.17 -1.18
CA ASN A 222 -11.13 -10.60 -1.51
C ASN A 222 -10.14 -10.85 -2.66
N SER A 223 -9.18 -9.94 -2.83
CA SER A 223 -8.33 -9.89 -4.03
C SER A 223 -6.98 -10.55 -3.78
N THR A 224 -6.34 -11.05 -4.84
CA THR A 224 -5.06 -11.75 -4.75
C THR A 224 -4.01 -11.12 -5.66
N PHE A 225 -2.87 -10.76 -5.08
CA PHE A 225 -1.68 -10.28 -5.76
C PHE A 225 -0.56 -11.31 -5.56
N HIS A 226 -0.23 -12.06 -6.61
CA HIS A 226 0.64 -13.23 -6.51
C HIS A 226 1.76 -13.22 -7.55
N LYS A 227 3.01 -13.39 -7.10
CA LYS A 227 4.18 -13.51 -8.01
C LYS A 227 4.28 -12.35 -9.01
N ASN A 228 4.01 -11.14 -8.54
CA ASN A 228 4.38 -9.92 -9.25
C ASN A 228 5.83 -9.64 -8.86
N SER A 229 6.76 -10.27 -9.59
CA SER A 229 8.15 -10.44 -9.13
C SER A 229 9.15 -9.99 -10.18
N PHE A 230 10.07 -9.12 -9.83
CA PHE A 230 11.13 -8.64 -10.71
C PHE A 230 12.31 -9.61 -10.60
N LYS A 231 12.78 -10.16 -11.74
CA LYS A 231 13.69 -11.32 -11.76
C LYS A 231 15.15 -10.99 -12.07
N TYR A 232 15.48 -9.76 -12.43
CA TYR A 232 16.82 -9.44 -12.95
C TYR A 232 17.54 -8.44 -12.04
N LEU A 233 18.63 -8.84 -11.38
CA LEU A 233 19.58 -7.85 -10.86
C LEU A 233 20.37 -7.29 -12.04
N TYR A 234 20.04 -6.08 -12.49
CA TYR A 234 20.98 -5.31 -13.29
C TYR A 234 21.99 -4.62 -12.36
N ASN A 235 23.13 -4.19 -12.92
CA ASN A 235 24.03 -3.23 -12.29
C ASN A 235 23.28 -1.90 -12.11
N TYR A 236 22.42 -1.82 -11.10
CA TYR A 236 21.56 -0.66 -10.91
C TYR A 236 22.37 0.54 -10.45
N THR A 237 22.16 1.66 -11.16
CA THR A 237 22.19 2.98 -10.53
C THR A 237 21.29 2.89 -9.31
N ARG A 238 21.87 2.96 -8.09
CA ARG A 238 21.11 2.98 -6.83
C ARG A 238 19.99 4.01 -6.99
N TYR A 239 18.75 3.55 -7.08
CA TYR A 239 17.65 4.48 -7.22
C TYR A 239 17.38 5.04 -5.83
N PRO A 240 17.52 6.37 -5.62
CA PRO A 240 17.15 6.93 -4.33
C PRO A 240 15.68 6.56 -4.04
N CYS A 241 15.39 6.22 -2.78
CA CYS A 241 14.06 5.82 -2.35
C CYS A 241 13.01 6.84 -2.81
N ALA A 242 11.79 6.38 -3.11
CA ALA A 242 10.71 7.25 -3.62
C ALA A 242 10.60 8.57 -2.82
N ALA A 243 10.65 8.50 -1.49
CA ALA A 243 10.66 9.67 -0.61
C ALA A 243 11.78 10.69 -0.91
N ILE A 244 13.02 10.22 -1.13
CA ILE A 244 14.18 11.07 -1.43
C ILE A 244 14.04 11.72 -2.81
N LYS A 245 13.54 10.98 -3.80
CA LYS A 245 13.28 11.53 -5.14
C LYS A 245 12.18 12.58 -5.10
N HIS A 246 11.05 12.29 -4.45
CA HIS A 246 9.90 13.17 -4.42
C HIS A 246 10.15 14.45 -3.61
N ARG A 247 11.02 14.42 -2.59
CA ARG A 247 11.35 15.62 -1.81
C ARG A 247 12.11 16.70 -2.62
N LYS A 248 12.87 16.29 -3.65
CA LYS A 248 13.79 17.18 -4.38
C LYS A 248 13.25 17.68 -5.73
N LEU A 249 12.13 17.15 -6.21
CA LEU A 249 11.68 17.36 -7.58
C LEU A 249 10.32 18.05 -7.65
N SER A 250 10.23 19.05 -8.52
CA SER A 250 8.96 19.70 -8.90
C SER A 250 8.11 18.83 -9.83
N ASN A 251 8.74 17.87 -10.52
CA ASN A 251 8.10 16.92 -11.43
C ASN A 251 8.84 15.57 -11.39
N MET A 252 8.13 14.44 -11.32
CA MET A 252 8.71 13.11 -11.15
C MET A 252 7.95 12.02 -11.91
N PRO A 253 8.63 11.01 -12.50
CA PRO A 253 7.92 9.89 -13.12
C PRO A 253 7.14 9.07 -12.09
N VAL A 254 6.04 8.46 -12.52
CA VAL A 254 5.33 7.40 -11.77
C VAL A 254 6.34 6.33 -11.37
N VAL A 255 6.32 5.95 -10.10
CA VAL A 255 7.20 4.92 -9.55
C VAL A 255 6.58 3.55 -9.73
N ASN A 256 7.42 2.61 -10.18
CA ASN A 256 7.07 1.20 -10.22
C ASN A 256 7.36 0.62 -8.83
N GLY A 257 6.33 0.66 -7.98
CA GLY A 257 6.49 0.60 -6.53
C GLY A 257 6.37 -0.77 -5.92
N ALA A 258 5.32 -1.50 -6.33
CA ALA A 258 4.81 -2.67 -5.63
C ALA A 258 3.71 -3.38 -6.45
N ALA A 259 3.24 -4.54 -5.99
CA ALA A 259 2.07 -5.22 -6.57
C ALA A 259 0.77 -4.39 -6.46
N LEU A 260 0.66 -3.54 -5.43
CA LEU A 260 -0.33 -2.48 -5.33
C LEU A 260 0.37 -1.15 -5.01
N THR A 261 0.26 -0.19 -5.91
CA THR A 261 0.85 1.15 -5.73
C THR A 261 -0.28 2.17 -5.62
N ILE A 262 -0.27 2.98 -4.56
CA ILE A 262 -1.26 4.03 -4.28
C ILE A 262 -0.53 5.36 -4.16
N LEU A 263 -0.81 6.27 -5.11
CA LEU A 263 -0.20 7.59 -5.18
C LEU A 263 -1.27 8.67 -4.96
N PHE A 264 -1.17 9.37 -3.84
CA PHE A 264 -1.99 10.54 -3.53
C PHE A 264 -1.18 11.82 -3.80
N THR A 265 -1.51 12.55 -4.86
CA THR A 265 -0.86 13.83 -5.24
C THR A 265 -1.84 14.95 -5.59
N GLN A 266 -3.14 14.71 -5.43
CA GLN A 266 -4.19 15.68 -5.65
C GLN A 266 -4.20 16.75 -4.55
N ASN A 267 -4.01 18.01 -4.94
CA ASN A 267 -4.10 19.20 -4.09
C ASN A 267 -5.54 19.74 -3.99
N ASP A 268 -6.48 19.14 -4.72
CA ASP A 268 -7.91 19.47 -4.61
C ASP A 268 -8.43 19.14 -3.20
N THR A 269 -9.58 19.73 -2.85
CA THR A 269 -10.21 19.51 -1.55
C THR A 269 -10.78 18.10 -1.39
N ALA A 270 -10.85 17.30 -2.46
CA ALA A 270 -11.50 16.00 -2.46
C ALA A 270 -10.59 14.92 -1.84
N PRO A 271 -10.90 14.41 -0.64
CA PRO A 271 -10.14 13.32 -0.06
C PRO A 271 -10.32 12.03 -0.87
N ALA A 272 -9.29 11.19 -0.90
CA ALA A 272 -9.37 9.85 -1.45
C ALA A 272 -9.31 8.79 -0.34
N ILE A 273 -10.28 7.87 -0.34
CA ILE A 273 -10.35 6.75 0.60
C ILE A 273 -10.11 5.46 -0.17
N VAL A 274 -9.02 4.76 0.16
CA VAL A 274 -8.73 3.43 -0.37
C VAL A 274 -8.90 2.39 0.74
N ARG A 275 -9.74 1.38 0.50
CA ARG A 275 -9.99 0.25 1.41
C ARG A 275 -9.48 -1.03 0.79
N ILE A 276 -8.60 -1.75 1.49
CA ILE A 276 -8.11 -3.07 1.12
C ILE A 276 -8.61 -4.06 2.18
N LEU A 277 -9.48 -4.98 1.78
CA LEU A 277 -10.22 -5.87 2.67
C LEU A 277 -9.95 -7.33 2.29
N ASN A 278 -9.65 -8.18 3.26
CA ASN A 278 -9.54 -9.63 3.09
C ASN A 278 -8.70 -10.05 1.88
N SER A 279 -7.63 -9.32 1.59
CA SER A 279 -6.83 -9.48 0.38
C SER A 279 -5.51 -10.16 0.68
N ASN A 280 -4.98 -10.88 -0.30
CA ASN A 280 -3.79 -11.69 -0.14
C ASN A 280 -2.65 -11.20 -1.05
N PHE A 281 -1.47 -11.00 -0.47
CA PHE A 281 -0.26 -10.56 -1.15
C PHE A 281 0.84 -11.59 -0.92
N THR A 282 1.16 -12.37 -1.96
CA THR A 282 2.11 -13.48 -1.85
C THR A 282 3.20 -13.43 -2.91
N LEU A 283 4.46 -13.67 -2.49
CA LEU A 283 5.59 -13.82 -3.40
C LEU A 283 5.81 -12.61 -4.32
N ASN A 284 5.43 -11.40 -3.88
CA ASN A 284 5.67 -10.19 -4.66
C ASN A 284 7.08 -9.64 -4.39
N ASN A 285 7.72 -9.12 -5.43
CA ASN A 285 9.10 -8.65 -5.36
C ASN A 285 9.31 -7.46 -6.30
N GLU A 286 9.49 -6.25 -5.75
CA GLU A 286 9.63 -5.00 -6.49
C GLU A 286 10.69 -4.08 -5.86
N TYR A 287 10.92 -2.91 -6.45
CA TYR A 287 12.02 -2.00 -6.07
C TYR A 287 11.81 -1.21 -4.78
N PHE A 288 10.58 -0.77 -4.49
CA PHE A 288 10.29 0.17 -3.41
C PHE A 288 9.41 -0.41 -2.30
N ALA A 289 8.69 -1.50 -2.57
CA ALA A 289 7.99 -2.33 -1.60
C ALA A 289 7.60 -3.65 -2.27
N GLY A 290 7.61 -4.79 -1.56
CA GLY A 290 7.23 -6.05 -2.20
C GLY A 290 5.75 -6.10 -2.57
N ALA A 291 4.85 -5.89 -1.59
CA ALA A 291 3.42 -6.02 -1.80
C ALA A 291 2.72 -4.69 -2.07
N MET A 292 2.95 -3.66 -1.24
CA MET A 292 2.19 -2.41 -1.30
C MET A 292 3.07 -1.17 -1.08
N LEU A 293 2.95 -0.20 -1.99
CA LEU A 293 3.53 1.14 -1.84
C LEU A 293 2.40 2.15 -1.64
N ILE A 294 2.43 2.90 -0.54
CA ILE A 294 1.52 3.99 -0.24
C ILE A 294 2.33 5.28 -0.19
N PHE A 295 1.98 6.23 -1.05
CA PHE A 295 2.72 7.48 -1.17
C PHE A 295 1.79 8.67 -1.20
N THR A 296 1.97 9.60 -0.25
CA THR A 296 1.21 10.85 -0.17
C THR A 296 2.14 12.04 -0.31
N PHE A 297 1.88 12.91 -1.30
CA PHE A 297 2.69 14.07 -1.59
C PHE A 297 1.85 15.30 -1.89
N ASN A 298 1.89 16.30 -1.00
CA ASN A 298 1.12 17.55 -1.13
C ASN A 298 -0.35 17.29 -1.48
N SER A 299 -0.91 16.21 -0.95
CA SER A 299 -2.27 15.76 -1.26
C SER A 299 -3.28 16.24 -0.22
N SER A 300 -4.58 16.16 -0.52
CA SER A 300 -5.67 16.36 0.43
C SER A 300 -5.40 15.58 1.73
N ILE A 301 -5.37 16.32 2.85
CA ILE A 301 -4.91 15.85 4.16
C ILE A 301 -5.83 14.76 4.72
N ASP A 302 -7.09 14.73 4.27
CA ASP A 302 -8.10 13.75 4.69
C ASP A 302 -8.09 12.45 3.85
N SER A 303 -7.16 12.33 2.90
CA SER A 303 -6.95 11.07 2.18
C SER A 303 -6.42 9.99 3.13
N LYS A 304 -6.92 8.76 2.99
CA LYS A 304 -6.57 7.65 3.87
C LYS A 304 -6.57 6.30 3.18
N THR A 305 -5.71 5.43 3.68
CA THR A 305 -5.69 4.01 3.33
C THR A 305 -6.10 3.18 4.55
N ILE A 306 -7.04 2.25 4.35
CA ILE A 306 -7.53 1.32 5.37
C ILE A 306 -7.24 -0.10 4.88
N ILE A 307 -6.50 -0.87 5.66
CA ILE A 307 -6.19 -2.28 5.39
C ILE A 307 -6.80 -3.11 6.51
N ASP A 308 -7.64 -4.08 6.17
CA ASP A 308 -8.30 -4.94 7.14
C ASP A 308 -8.34 -6.40 6.66
N GLY A 309 -8.15 -7.34 7.59
CA GLY A 309 -8.28 -8.77 7.30
C GLY A 309 -7.28 -9.33 6.28
N SER A 310 -6.19 -8.61 5.98
CA SER A 310 -5.33 -8.93 4.84
C SER A 310 -4.13 -9.80 5.23
N TYR A 311 -3.64 -10.61 4.28
CA TYR A 311 -2.52 -11.52 4.47
C TYR A 311 -1.34 -11.14 3.58
N PHE A 312 -0.15 -11.03 4.17
CA PHE A 312 1.09 -10.67 3.50
C PHE A 312 2.13 -11.75 3.77
N GLU A 313 2.51 -12.49 2.73
CA GLU A 313 3.42 -13.62 2.88
C GLU A 313 4.51 -13.66 1.81
N HIS A 314 5.76 -13.88 2.25
CA HIS A 314 6.91 -14.01 1.37
C HIS A 314 7.06 -12.83 0.37
N ASN A 315 6.85 -11.60 0.83
CA ASN A 315 7.11 -10.41 0.01
C ASN A 315 8.48 -9.81 0.30
N PHE A 316 9.14 -9.34 -0.75
CA PHE A 316 10.55 -9.00 -0.75
C PHE A 316 10.82 -7.69 -1.52
N VAL A 317 11.94 -7.04 -1.24
CA VAL A 317 12.38 -5.81 -1.93
C VAL A 317 13.77 -6.05 -2.54
N LEU A 318 13.99 -5.50 -3.73
CA LEU A 318 15.25 -5.66 -4.48
C LEU A 318 16.32 -4.59 -4.20
N ASP A 319 15.94 -3.41 -3.71
CA ASP A 319 16.87 -2.33 -3.41
C ASP A 319 16.82 -1.98 -1.92
N ALA A 320 17.79 -1.23 -1.43
CA ALA A 320 17.91 -0.83 -0.03
C ALA A 320 16.75 0.06 0.49
N CYS A 321 15.70 0.24 -0.29
CA CYS A 321 14.54 1.09 0.00
C CYS A 321 13.31 0.28 0.42
N ASN A 322 13.05 0.24 1.72
CA ASN A 322 11.76 0.20 2.43
C ASN A 322 10.68 -0.88 2.15
N GLY A 323 10.22 -1.52 3.23
CA GLY A 323 9.05 -2.40 3.39
C GLY A 323 8.99 -3.69 2.54
N GLY A 324 9.36 -4.85 3.10
CA GLY A 324 9.15 -6.18 2.51
C GLY A 324 7.71 -6.42 2.05
N ALA A 325 6.73 -6.09 2.88
CA ALA A 325 5.32 -6.09 2.51
C ALA A 325 4.83 -4.68 2.17
N ILE A 326 4.88 -3.75 3.13
CA ILE A 326 4.28 -2.41 2.98
C ILE A 326 5.36 -1.35 3.15
N SER A 327 5.43 -0.44 2.19
CA SER A 327 6.20 0.81 2.28
C SER A 327 5.23 1.98 2.23
N ALA A 328 5.23 2.83 3.27
CA ALA A 328 4.32 3.96 3.38
C ALA A 328 5.10 5.26 3.61
N THR A 329 4.82 6.29 2.81
CA THR A 329 5.39 7.63 3.01
C THR A 329 4.33 8.71 2.95
N PHE A 330 4.32 9.57 3.97
CA PHE A 330 3.37 10.67 4.09
C PHE A 330 4.07 12.02 4.19
N PHE A 331 3.89 12.87 3.18
CA PHE A 331 4.40 14.25 3.16
C PHE A 331 3.29 15.26 3.43
N PHE A 332 3.40 15.97 4.55
CA PHE A 332 2.49 17.05 4.93
C PHE A 332 3.05 18.45 4.64
N GLY A 333 4.36 18.57 4.38
CA GLY A 333 5.03 19.83 4.04
C GLY A 333 4.77 20.94 5.08
N LYS A 334 4.58 22.18 4.62
CA LYS A 334 4.30 23.36 5.45
C LYS A 334 2.81 23.56 5.82
N ARG A 335 1.94 22.60 5.52
CA ARG A 335 0.49 22.76 5.74
C ARG A 335 0.19 22.81 7.23
N ILE A 336 -0.61 23.78 7.65
CA ILE A 336 -1.09 23.89 9.03
C ILE A 336 -2.22 22.89 9.24
N LEU A 337 -2.03 21.98 10.18
CA LEU A 337 -3.06 21.01 10.54
C LEU A 337 -3.90 21.51 11.71
N THR A 338 -5.22 21.55 11.55
CA THR A 338 -6.15 22.06 12.55
C THR A 338 -6.96 20.96 13.25
N LYS A 339 -6.98 19.76 12.66
CA LYS A 339 -7.72 18.59 13.13
C LYS A 339 -6.80 17.37 13.15
N GLN A 340 -7.25 16.30 13.82
CA GLN A 340 -6.54 15.03 13.79
C GLN A 340 -6.85 14.29 12.48
N HIS A 341 -5.81 13.79 11.81
CA HIS A 341 -5.88 13.05 10.56
C HIS A 341 -5.37 11.62 10.74
N ARG A 342 -5.94 10.69 9.99
CA ARG A 342 -5.64 9.25 10.07
C ARG A 342 -5.34 8.69 8.68
N PRO A 343 -4.13 8.94 8.16
CA PRO A 343 -3.78 8.59 6.78
C PRO A 343 -3.64 7.08 6.58
N LEU A 344 -3.39 6.32 7.64
CA LEU A 344 -3.22 4.87 7.58
C LEU A 344 -3.83 4.17 8.80
N VAL A 345 -4.62 3.14 8.53
CA VAL A 345 -5.15 2.21 9.53
C VAL A 345 -4.95 0.79 9.02
N ILE A 346 -4.31 -0.07 9.81
CA ILE A 346 -4.13 -1.49 9.52
C ILE A 346 -4.72 -2.31 10.68
N THR A 347 -5.67 -3.19 10.36
CA THR A 347 -6.34 -4.04 11.34
C THR A 347 -6.41 -5.49 10.92
N ASN A 348 -6.47 -6.41 11.90
CA ASN A 348 -6.78 -7.83 11.70
C ASN A 348 -5.95 -8.51 10.60
N SER A 349 -4.69 -8.12 10.44
CA SER A 349 -3.85 -8.54 9.31
C SER A 349 -2.64 -9.33 9.78
N LYS A 350 -2.16 -10.26 8.95
CA LYS A 350 -1.03 -11.12 9.26
C LYS A 350 0.12 -10.92 8.26
N PHE A 351 1.33 -10.80 8.81
CA PHE A 351 2.59 -10.64 8.09
C PHE A 351 3.48 -11.84 8.40
N ASN A 352 3.64 -12.72 7.43
CA ASN A 352 4.43 -13.94 7.55
C ASN A 352 5.63 -13.94 6.60
N SER A 353 6.83 -14.15 7.12
CA SER A 353 8.00 -14.41 6.29
C SER A 353 8.27 -13.35 5.22
N ASN A 354 8.09 -12.05 5.53
CA ASN A 354 8.44 -10.94 4.64
C ASN A 354 9.88 -10.42 4.90
N GLY A 355 10.46 -9.70 3.94
CA GLY A 355 11.73 -8.99 4.12
C GLY A 355 13.02 -9.80 3.87
N PHE A 356 12.91 -10.93 3.17
CA PHE A 356 14.08 -11.71 2.71
C PHE A 356 14.63 -11.10 1.42
N GLY A 357 15.96 -11.09 1.24
CA GLY A 357 16.61 -10.64 0.01
C GLY A 357 17.57 -11.68 -0.56
N ASP A 358 18.04 -11.44 -1.78
CA ASP A 358 18.93 -12.29 -2.58
C ASP A 358 20.42 -12.19 -2.21
N GLY A 359 20.74 -11.67 -1.01
CA GLY A 359 22.11 -11.49 -0.52
C GLY A 359 22.65 -10.05 -0.64
N THR A 360 21.85 -9.10 -1.13
CA THR A 360 22.14 -7.66 -1.08
C THR A 360 21.74 -7.04 0.28
N THR A 361 22.22 -5.83 0.59
CA THR A 361 21.93 -5.11 1.84
C THR A 361 20.46 -4.67 1.90
N TRP A 362 19.55 -5.60 2.21
CA TRP A 362 18.14 -5.28 2.44
C TRP A 362 17.98 -4.56 3.78
N MET A 363 17.21 -3.48 3.85
CA MET A 363 17.17 -2.62 5.06
C MET A 363 15.88 -2.72 5.88
N SER A 364 14.88 -3.50 5.48
CA SER A 364 13.57 -3.46 6.14
C SER A 364 12.81 -4.79 6.19
N GLY A 365 12.02 -4.93 7.25
CA GLY A 365 11.20 -6.09 7.56
C GLY A 365 9.84 -6.10 6.86
N ALA A 366 8.75 -6.32 7.59
CA ALA A 366 7.42 -6.38 6.97
C ALA A 366 6.87 -5.00 6.56
N ILE A 367 6.95 -4.01 7.44
CA ILE A 367 6.38 -2.67 7.21
C ILE A 367 7.45 -1.62 7.42
N GLU A 368 7.52 -0.66 6.51
CA GLU A 368 8.25 0.58 6.73
C GLU A 368 7.37 1.80 6.51
N MET A 369 7.53 2.78 7.39
CA MET A 369 6.77 4.01 7.35
C MET A 369 7.63 5.24 7.63
N THR A 370 7.48 6.27 6.80
CA THR A 370 8.10 7.56 7.04
C THR A 370 7.08 8.69 6.96
N VAL A 371 7.11 9.60 7.93
CA VAL A 371 6.23 10.78 7.98
C VAL A 371 7.08 12.04 7.96
N TYR A 372 6.81 12.93 7.01
CA TYR A 372 7.51 14.19 6.81
C TYR A 372 6.60 15.38 7.08
N LYS A 373 7.04 16.30 7.95
CA LYS A 373 6.33 17.56 8.25
C LYS A 373 7.30 18.71 8.47
N ASP A 374 7.04 19.86 7.84
CA ASP A 374 7.69 21.11 8.22
C ASP A 374 6.85 21.69 9.38
N VAL A 375 7.39 21.63 10.60
CA VAL A 375 6.62 21.98 11.81
C VAL A 375 6.75 23.46 12.09
N ASN A 376 5.61 24.08 12.43
CA ASN A 376 5.56 25.40 13.03
C ASN A 376 5.22 25.23 14.52
N ASP A 377 5.89 25.97 15.41
CA ASP A 377 5.78 25.79 16.87
C ASP A 377 4.37 26.07 17.44
N SER A 378 3.49 26.67 16.63
CA SER A 378 2.09 26.98 16.98
C SER A 378 1.11 25.83 16.76
N GLU A 379 1.52 24.71 16.15
CA GLU A 379 0.62 23.58 15.85
C GLU A 379 0.32 22.72 17.09
N ARG A 380 -0.92 22.19 17.17
CA ARG A 380 -1.30 21.23 18.22
C ARG A 380 -0.49 19.92 18.07
N GLN A 381 -0.31 19.22 19.17
CA GLN A 381 0.38 17.91 19.19
C GLN A 381 -0.57 16.79 18.70
N HIS A 382 -0.02 15.69 18.18
CA HIS A 382 -0.73 14.46 17.79
C HIS A 382 -1.79 14.62 16.69
N LEU A 383 -1.50 15.50 15.72
CA LEU A 383 -2.40 15.78 14.61
C LEU A 383 -2.40 14.70 13.54
N VAL A 384 -1.37 13.84 13.48
CA VAL A 384 -1.39 12.65 12.63
C VAL A 384 -1.38 11.41 13.52
N ALA A 385 -2.39 10.56 13.33
CA ALA A 385 -2.58 9.33 14.06
C ALA A 385 -2.55 8.14 13.10
N ILE A 386 -1.64 7.20 13.34
CA ILE A 386 -1.53 5.97 12.56
C ILE A 386 -1.82 4.80 13.50
N SER A 387 -2.65 3.87 13.04
CA SER A 387 -3.20 2.82 13.90
C SER A 387 -2.91 1.43 13.35
N PHE A 388 -2.36 0.59 14.22
CA PHE A 388 -2.09 -0.82 14.02
C PHE A 388 -2.81 -1.59 15.12
N ARG A 389 -3.76 -2.46 14.75
CA ARG A 389 -4.55 -3.22 15.72
C ARG A 389 -4.73 -4.67 15.31
N ASN A 390 -4.59 -5.59 16.27
CA ASN A 390 -4.77 -7.02 16.05
C ASN A 390 -3.94 -7.52 14.85
N LEU A 391 -2.64 -7.20 14.86
CA LEU A 391 -1.71 -7.64 13.83
C LEU A 391 -0.87 -8.80 14.33
N HIS A 392 -0.59 -9.73 13.44
CA HIS A 392 0.27 -10.87 13.73
C HIS A 392 1.51 -10.84 12.83
N PHE A 393 2.68 -10.79 13.45
CA PHE A 393 3.98 -10.86 12.78
C PHE A 393 4.68 -12.17 13.11
N GLU A 394 5.05 -12.92 12.08
CA GLU A 394 5.71 -14.21 12.21
C GLU A 394 6.85 -14.32 11.18
N LEU A 395 8.05 -14.72 11.62
CA LEU A 395 9.19 -15.04 10.75
C LEU A 395 9.63 -13.92 9.77
N ASN A 396 9.24 -12.67 10.01
CA ASN A 396 9.65 -11.53 9.17
C ASN A 396 11.11 -11.18 9.44
N THR A 397 11.85 -10.78 8.41
CA THR A 397 13.31 -10.67 8.50
C THR A 397 13.79 -9.28 8.09
N SER A 398 14.74 -8.73 8.84
CA SER A 398 15.55 -7.55 8.51
C SER A 398 16.94 -7.76 9.12
N PRO A 399 18.05 -7.37 8.47
CA PRO A 399 19.39 -7.65 8.96
C PRO A 399 19.89 -6.58 9.93
N ASN A 400 19.23 -5.41 9.97
CA ASN A 400 19.63 -4.23 10.73
C ASN A 400 18.65 -3.97 11.88
N PHE A 401 17.45 -3.50 11.59
CA PHE A 401 16.42 -3.18 12.59
C PHE A 401 15.03 -3.27 11.95
N GLY A 402 13.99 -3.24 12.79
CA GLY A 402 12.60 -3.21 12.33
C GLY A 402 12.19 -4.43 11.52
N ALA A 403 12.49 -5.64 12.00
CA ALA A 403 12.08 -6.89 11.32
C ALA A 403 10.56 -6.99 11.09
N CYS A 404 9.75 -6.38 11.96
CA CYS A 404 8.31 -6.29 11.80
C CYS A 404 7.90 -4.91 11.26
N LEU A 405 8.38 -3.84 11.90
CA LEU A 405 7.99 -2.48 11.57
C LEU A 405 9.12 -1.49 11.85
N THR A 406 9.35 -0.59 10.91
CA THR A 406 10.14 0.64 11.11
C THR A 406 9.23 1.85 10.92
N VAL A 407 9.26 2.79 11.87
CA VAL A 407 8.59 4.08 11.75
C VAL A 407 9.54 5.21 12.05
N VAL A 408 9.67 6.14 11.12
CA VAL A 408 10.51 7.33 11.26
C VAL A 408 9.67 8.59 11.06
N SER A 409 9.75 9.52 12.02
CA SER A 409 9.21 10.87 11.86
C SER A 409 10.36 11.84 11.54
N GLN A 410 10.25 12.54 10.41
CA GLN A 410 11.21 13.58 10.03
C GLN A 410 10.53 14.95 10.06
N THR A 411 11.01 15.81 10.96
CA THR A 411 10.54 17.19 11.08
C THR A 411 11.64 18.18 10.72
N PHE A 412 11.25 19.29 10.10
CA PHE A 412 12.14 20.41 9.77
C PHE A 412 11.54 21.69 10.38
N PRO A 413 12.32 22.57 11.05
CA PRO A 413 13.76 22.47 11.35
C PRO A 413 14.11 21.70 12.64
N SER A 414 13.11 21.26 13.41
CA SER A 414 13.29 20.59 14.72
C SER A 414 13.54 19.09 14.59
N GLU A 415 14.48 18.54 15.36
CA GLU A 415 14.73 17.09 15.42
C GLU A 415 13.65 16.29 16.18
N SER A 416 12.75 16.95 16.92
CA SER A 416 11.83 16.27 17.85
C SER A 416 10.37 16.62 17.54
N SER A 417 9.58 15.62 17.10
CA SER A 417 8.22 15.80 16.57
C SER A 417 7.13 15.35 17.55
N LYS A 418 6.39 16.31 18.12
CA LYS A 418 5.14 16.03 18.86
C LYS A 418 3.93 15.76 17.96
N TYR A 419 4.12 15.74 16.64
CA TYR A 419 3.06 15.77 15.65
C TYR A 419 2.47 14.38 15.36
N LEU A 420 3.30 13.33 15.36
CA LEU A 420 2.89 11.96 15.05
C LEU A 420 2.52 11.19 16.33
N ALA A 421 1.41 10.47 16.27
CA ALA A 421 1.02 9.46 17.25
C ALA A 421 0.84 8.10 16.57
N ILE A 422 1.45 7.07 17.16
CA ILE A 422 1.32 5.68 16.74
C ILE A 422 0.48 4.94 17.79
N PHE A 423 -0.56 4.27 17.33
CA PHE A 423 -1.38 3.39 18.16
C PHE A 423 -1.08 1.94 17.80
N PHE A 424 -0.56 1.20 18.78
CA PHE A 424 -0.24 -0.22 18.73
C PHE A 424 -1.14 -0.95 19.73
N ASP A 425 -2.12 -1.69 19.22
CA ASP A 425 -3.10 -2.37 20.07
C ASP A 425 -3.18 -3.86 19.75
N SER A 426 -2.99 -4.70 20.77
CA SER A 426 -3.20 -6.14 20.70
C SER A 426 -2.36 -6.80 19.59
N ILE A 427 -1.07 -6.46 19.56
CA ILE A 427 -0.12 -6.95 18.55
C ILE A 427 0.53 -8.25 19.02
N VAL A 428 0.66 -9.20 18.10
CA VAL A 428 1.36 -10.47 18.33
C VAL A 428 2.61 -10.52 17.45
N ALA A 429 3.77 -10.79 18.04
CA ALA A 429 5.02 -11.04 17.32
C ALA A 429 5.70 -12.30 17.86
N TYR A 430 5.92 -13.27 16.96
CA TYR A 430 6.47 -14.57 17.30
C TYR A 430 7.57 -15.01 16.32
N ASN A 431 8.68 -15.53 16.85
CA ASN A 431 9.81 -16.05 16.06
C ASN A 431 10.34 -15.05 15.01
N ASN A 432 10.37 -13.76 15.33
CA ASN A 432 10.99 -12.76 14.46
C ASN A 432 12.41 -12.42 14.94
N PRO A 433 13.39 -12.28 14.05
CA PRO A 433 13.34 -12.66 12.65
C PRO A 433 13.54 -14.16 12.40
N ASN A 434 13.32 -14.59 11.16
CA ASN A 434 13.58 -15.98 10.77
C ASN A 434 15.10 -16.27 10.84
N LEU A 435 15.51 -17.00 11.88
CA LEU A 435 16.91 -17.31 12.15
C LEU A 435 17.52 -18.28 11.13
N ASN A 436 16.73 -18.99 10.32
CA ASN A 436 17.28 -19.80 9.22
C ASN A 436 17.98 -18.92 8.16
N VAL A 437 17.68 -17.61 8.13
CA VAL A 437 18.37 -16.64 7.26
C VAL A 437 19.76 -16.26 7.80
N LYS A 438 19.99 -16.42 9.11
CA LYS A 438 21.28 -16.12 9.76
C LYS A 438 22.42 -16.96 9.18
N GLU A 439 22.13 -18.18 8.74
CA GLU A 439 23.12 -19.08 8.12
C GLU A 439 23.57 -18.59 6.73
N MET A 440 22.75 -17.78 6.05
CA MET A 440 23.05 -17.25 4.73
C MET A 440 23.85 -15.94 4.76
N ASN A 441 23.90 -15.23 5.89
CA ASN A 441 24.56 -13.92 5.98
C ASN A 441 25.33 -13.71 7.29
N LYS A 442 26.67 -13.69 7.21
CA LYS A 442 27.58 -13.48 8.35
C LYS A 442 27.42 -12.12 9.05
N LYS A 443 26.73 -11.14 8.44
CA LYS A 443 26.45 -9.80 9.03
C LYS A 443 25.03 -9.67 9.60
N PHE A 444 24.29 -10.77 9.75
CA PHE A 444 22.92 -10.75 10.27
C PHE A 444 22.89 -10.51 11.78
N ASN A 445 22.60 -9.27 12.20
CA ASN A 445 22.51 -8.88 13.61
C ASN A 445 21.34 -7.90 13.82
N PRO A 446 20.09 -8.39 13.78
CA PRO A 446 18.90 -7.55 13.97
C PRO A 446 18.93 -6.91 15.36
N ALA A 447 18.95 -5.58 15.40
CA ALA A 447 18.88 -4.79 16.62
C ALA A 447 17.48 -4.84 17.25
N SER A 448 16.43 -4.89 16.41
CA SER A 448 15.05 -4.77 16.89
C SER A 448 13.97 -5.31 15.95
N LEU A 449 12.77 -5.53 16.51
CA LEU A 449 11.58 -5.94 15.77
C LEU A 449 10.72 -4.75 15.36
N PHE A 450 10.45 -3.87 16.32
CA PHE A 450 9.69 -2.63 16.14
C PHE A 450 10.63 -1.45 16.43
N HIS A 451 10.97 -0.70 15.40
CA HIS A 451 11.87 0.45 15.48
C HIS A 451 11.07 1.75 15.34
N PHE A 452 11.17 2.63 16.34
CA PHE A 452 10.52 3.94 16.33
C PHE A 452 11.54 5.06 16.54
N GLU A 453 11.61 5.98 15.59
CA GLU A 453 12.54 7.10 15.61
C GLU A 453 11.81 8.46 15.57
N ASN A 454 12.17 9.35 16.50
CA ASN A 454 11.68 10.73 16.63
C ASN A 454 10.15 10.83 16.83
N ILE A 455 9.55 9.89 17.56
CA ILE A 455 8.10 9.82 17.78
C ILE A 455 7.75 10.06 19.24
N PHE A 456 7.02 11.12 19.54
CA PHE A 456 6.69 11.45 20.93
C PHE A 456 5.61 10.56 21.55
N ASN A 457 4.68 10.03 20.77
CA ASN A 457 3.57 9.24 21.30
C ASN A 457 3.43 7.91 20.59
N VAL A 458 4.07 6.87 21.13
CA VAL A 458 3.81 5.48 20.76
C VAL A 458 2.97 4.82 21.85
N PHE A 459 1.68 4.62 21.61
CA PHE A 459 0.79 3.92 22.54
C PHE A 459 0.86 2.42 22.32
N ILE A 460 1.38 1.67 23.28
CA ILE A 460 1.49 0.20 23.21
C ILE A 460 0.50 -0.39 24.20
N THR A 461 -0.50 -1.10 23.68
CA THR A 461 -1.68 -1.51 24.42
C THR A 461 -2.13 -2.93 24.09
N GLY A 462 -2.93 -3.51 24.99
CA GLY A 462 -3.57 -4.81 24.82
C GLY A 462 -4.64 -5.03 25.90
N THR A 463 -5.55 -5.95 25.64
CA THR A 463 -6.64 -6.31 26.56
C THR A 463 -6.38 -7.65 27.25
N VAL A 464 -7.23 -8.05 28.21
CA VAL A 464 -7.11 -9.37 28.85
C VAL A 464 -7.32 -10.49 27.84
N THR A 465 -8.29 -10.32 26.94
CA THR A 465 -8.68 -11.30 25.92
C THR A 465 -7.76 -11.28 24.71
N GLU A 466 -7.18 -10.12 24.41
CA GLU A 466 -6.24 -9.89 23.31
C GLU A 466 -5.01 -9.14 23.83
N PRO A 467 -4.12 -9.80 24.59
CA PRO A 467 -2.92 -9.14 25.11
C PRO A 467 -1.94 -8.83 23.96
N GLY A 468 -1.13 -7.78 24.13
CA GLY A 468 0.08 -7.63 23.30
C GLY A 468 1.05 -8.74 23.66
N ASN A 469 1.43 -9.60 22.70
CA ASN A 469 2.20 -10.81 22.96
C ASN A 469 3.45 -10.87 22.08
N PHE A 470 4.62 -10.79 22.71
CA PHE A 470 5.91 -10.76 22.06
C PHE A 470 6.74 -11.92 22.58
N SER A 471 6.88 -12.99 21.79
CA SER A 471 7.56 -14.19 22.27
C SER A 471 8.54 -14.83 21.28
N HIS A 472 9.61 -15.41 21.83
CA HIS A 472 10.63 -16.15 21.09
C HIS A 472 11.30 -15.35 19.97
N ASN A 473 11.45 -14.04 20.18
CA ASN A 473 12.04 -13.16 19.19
C ASN A 473 13.55 -12.95 19.43
N TYR A 474 14.29 -12.63 18.37
CA TYR A 474 15.71 -12.30 18.41
C TYR A 474 15.96 -10.84 17.97
N GLY A 475 16.59 -10.06 18.84
CA GLY A 475 16.61 -8.60 18.78
C GLY A 475 15.64 -8.00 19.81
N SER A 476 15.85 -6.73 20.17
CA SER A 476 14.99 -6.02 21.12
C SER A 476 13.57 -5.96 20.55
N VAL A 477 12.53 -6.31 21.32
CA VAL A 477 11.16 -6.21 20.80
C VAL A 477 10.86 -4.78 20.34
N PHE A 478 11.11 -3.79 21.20
CA PHE A 478 10.95 -2.38 20.89
C PHE A 478 12.29 -1.66 20.99
N GLU A 479 12.66 -0.95 19.93
CA GLU A 479 13.75 0.03 19.94
C GLU A 479 13.15 1.42 19.75
N LEU A 480 13.39 2.28 20.74
CA LEU A 480 12.91 3.65 20.76
C LEU A 480 14.12 4.57 20.71
N LEU A 481 14.20 5.38 19.65
CA LEU A 481 15.22 6.41 19.48
C LEU A 481 14.58 7.79 19.49
N ARG A 482 15.01 8.66 20.42
CA ARG A 482 14.48 10.03 20.59
C ARG A 482 12.94 10.07 20.62
N SER A 483 12.36 9.10 21.30
CA SER A 483 10.92 8.80 21.26
C SER A 483 10.31 8.70 22.66
N GLN A 484 8.98 8.81 22.76
CA GLN A 484 8.27 8.48 23.99
C GLN A 484 7.15 7.49 23.73
N ALA A 485 7.02 6.51 24.63
CA ALA A 485 6.00 5.48 24.51
C ALA A 485 5.19 5.38 25.81
N VAL A 486 3.91 5.04 25.64
CA VAL A 486 2.94 4.88 26.72
C VAL A 486 2.50 3.43 26.75
N LEU A 487 2.81 2.74 27.85
CA LEU A 487 2.43 1.35 28.07
C LEU A 487 1.12 1.29 28.88
N LYS A 488 0.13 0.56 28.38
CA LYS A 488 -1.17 0.35 29.05
C LYS A 488 -1.70 -1.06 28.81
N GLY A 489 -2.54 -1.56 29.73
CA GLY A 489 -3.29 -2.79 29.51
C GLY A 489 -2.47 -4.04 29.81
N HIS A 490 -2.61 -5.11 29.01
CA HIS A 490 -1.92 -6.38 29.22
C HIS A 490 -0.87 -6.62 28.13
N LEU A 491 0.38 -6.72 28.55
CA LEU A 491 1.54 -6.93 27.67
C LEU A 491 2.36 -8.12 28.17
N LEU A 492 2.73 -9.02 27.27
CA LEU A 492 3.47 -10.24 27.56
C LEU A 492 4.74 -10.28 26.72
N PHE A 493 5.88 -10.39 27.40
CA PHE A 493 7.21 -10.54 26.80
C PHE A 493 7.81 -11.84 27.28
N ASN A 494 7.90 -12.85 26.41
CA ASN A 494 8.32 -14.19 26.81
C ASN A 494 9.48 -14.72 25.94
N ALA A 495 10.56 -15.17 26.57
CA ALA A 495 11.66 -15.85 25.87
C ALA A 495 12.28 -15.06 24.70
N ASN A 496 12.30 -13.73 24.77
CA ASN A 496 12.99 -12.90 23.78
C ASN A 496 14.48 -12.82 24.10
N ILE A 497 15.33 -12.81 23.06
CA ILE A 497 16.79 -12.77 23.16
C ILE A 497 17.29 -11.54 22.42
N ALA A 498 18.13 -10.70 23.03
CA ALA A 498 18.73 -9.56 22.33
C ALA A 498 20.19 -9.33 22.74
N ASN A 499 20.91 -8.48 22.01
CA ASN A 499 22.22 -8.01 22.47
C ASN A 499 22.08 -7.11 23.70
N ARG A 500 21.06 -6.23 23.70
CA ARG A 500 20.73 -5.28 24.76
C ARG A 500 19.22 -5.16 24.86
N GLY A 501 18.65 -5.09 26.07
CA GLY A 501 17.23 -4.78 26.27
C GLY A 501 16.26 -5.70 25.51
N ALA A 502 16.11 -6.95 25.97
CA ALA A 502 15.36 -7.99 25.23
C ALA A 502 13.90 -7.62 24.89
N ALA A 503 13.24 -6.80 25.70
CA ALA A 503 11.93 -6.22 25.40
C ALA A 503 12.03 -4.76 24.94
N PHE A 504 12.81 -3.93 25.63
CA PHE A 504 12.94 -2.50 25.30
C PHE A 504 14.41 -2.06 25.26
N LEU A 505 14.81 -1.47 24.14
CA LEU A 505 16.03 -0.71 23.96
C LEU A 505 15.65 0.77 23.82
N LEU A 506 16.07 1.59 24.79
CA LEU A 506 15.73 3.01 24.86
C LEU A 506 16.97 3.86 24.63
N MET A 507 16.96 4.68 23.58
CA MET A 507 18.03 5.59 23.23
C MET A 507 17.45 7.01 23.24
N GLU A 508 17.84 7.82 24.23
CA GLU A 508 17.31 9.18 24.42
C GLU A 508 15.77 9.22 24.46
N SER A 509 15.16 8.20 25.09
CA SER A 509 13.73 7.93 25.02
C SER A 509 13.09 7.75 26.40
N VAL A 510 11.77 7.93 26.48
CA VAL A 510 11.00 7.85 27.74
C VAL A 510 9.87 6.82 27.64
N LEU A 511 9.70 6.01 28.68
CA LEU A 511 8.56 5.11 28.87
C LEU A 511 7.62 5.63 29.96
N TYR A 512 6.37 5.87 29.58
CA TYR A 512 5.29 6.18 30.51
C TYR A 512 4.48 4.93 30.84
N LEU A 513 4.36 4.64 32.13
CA LEU A 513 3.55 3.52 32.63
C LEU A 513 2.19 4.06 33.06
N LYS A 514 1.10 3.56 32.46
CA LYS A 514 -0.27 3.91 32.85
C LYS A 514 -0.75 3.06 34.02
N LYS A 515 -1.62 3.64 34.86
CA LYS A 515 -2.33 2.93 35.94
C LYS A 515 -3.02 1.67 35.40
N ARG A 516 -2.92 0.57 36.15
CA ARG A 516 -3.42 -0.78 35.79
C ARG A 516 -2.69 -1.46 34.61
N LEU A 517 -1.50 -1.01 34.23
CA LEU A 517 -0.62 -1.78 33.35
C LEU A 517 -0.28 -3.12 34.01
N ARG A 518 -0.45 -4.22 33.27
CA ARG A 518 0.04 -5.55 33.59
C ARG A 518 1.00 -5.99 32.50
N ALA A 519 2.30 -5.72 32.73
CA ALA A 519 3.37 -6.16 31.86
C ALA A 519 4.09 -7.35 32.51
N ASN A 520 4.18 -8.48 31.81
CA ASN A 520 4.92 -9.66 32.27
C ASN A 520 6.15 -9.87 31.41
N PHE A 521 7.32 -10.03 32.05
CA PHE A 521 8.58 -10.35 31.42
C PHE A 521 9.05 -11.72 31.93
N THR A 522 8.94 -12.75 31.11
CA THR A 522 9.30 -14.13 31.46
C THR A 522 10.45 -14.62 30.56
N ASN A 523 11.50 -15.19 31.15
CA ASN A 523 12.60 -15.83 30.42
C ASN A 523 13.29 -14.98 29.32
N ASN A 524 13.24 -13.65 29.41
CA ASN A 524 13.92 -12.78 28.45
C ASN A 524 15.43 -12.76 28.76
N ALA A 525 16.27 -12.90 27.74
CA ALA A 525 17.73 -13.02 27.88
C ALA A 525 18.46 -11.94 27.07
N VAL A 526 19.60 -11.48 27.58
CA VAL A 526 20.50 -10.57 26.85
C VAL A 526 21.89 -11.16 26.74
N GLN A 527 22.59 -10.86 25.64
CA GLN A 527 23.95 -11.36 25.38
C GLN A 527 25.05 -10.44 25.91
N PHE A 528 24.81 -9.12 26.00
CA PHE A 528 25.84 -8.15 26.37
C PHE A 528 25.50 -7.34 27.63
N LEU A 529 24.53 -6.42 27.55
CA LEU A 529 24.20 -5.51 28.66
C LEU A 529 22.70 -5.32 28.85
N GLY A 530 22.30 -5.11 30.10
CA GLY A 530 20.93 -4.82 30.52
C GLY A 530 20.14 -6.06 30.93
N GLY A 531 18.81 -5.97 30.85
CA GLY A 531 17.90 -7.10 31.09
C GLY A 531 16.75 -7.07 30.08
N ALA A 532 15.52 -7.25 30.56
CA ALA A 532 14.34 -7.03 29.72
C ALA A 532 14.28 -5.60 29.16
N ILE A 533 14.80 -4.62 29.89
CA ILE A 533 14.89 -3.24 29.46
C ILE A 533 16.33 -2.76 29.57
N TYR A 534 16.79 -1.99 28.59
CA TYR A 534 18.07 -1.30 28.61
C TYR A 534 17.89 0.12 28.10
N ALA A 535 18.50 1.08 28.78
CA ALA A 535 18.39 2.50 28.47
C ALA A 535 19.76 3.15 28.39
N VAL A 536 19.94 3.98 27.36
CA VAL A 536 21.13 4.81 27.16
C VAL A 536 20.69 6.25 26.97
N MET A 537 21.29 7.14 27.74
CA MET A 537 21.13 8.59 27.59
C MET A 537 22.50 9.19 27.35
N ASN A 538 22.59 10.11 26.38
CA ASN A 538 23.78 10.91 26.17
C ASN A 538 23.85 12.00 27.25
N GLU A 539 25.05 12.28 27.77
CA GLU A 539 25.28 13.30 28.81
C GLU A 539 24.87 14.71 28.36
N ASP A 540 24.88 14.97 27.04
CA ASP A 540 24.44 16.23 26.43
C ASP A 540 22.91 16.38 26.36
N PHE A 541 22.13 15.32 26.61
CA PHE A 541 20.67 15.38 26.69
C PHE A 541 20.25 15.96 28.05
N LYS A 542 20.60 17.25 28.27
CA LYS A 542 20.46 18.03 29.51
C LYS A 542 19.02 18.26 30.03
N MET A 543 18.02 17.53 29.53
CA MET A 543 16.73 17.48 30.21
C MET A 543 16.75 16.29 31.17
N GLY A 544 16.95 16.56 32.46
CA GLY A 544 16.86 15.61 33.57
C GLY A 544 15.49 14.95 33.70
N LYS A 545 15.10 14.15 32.71
CA LYS A 545 13.87 13.36 32.68
C LYS A 545 14.24 11.93 32.99
N CYS A 546 13.61 11.36 34.02
CA CYS A 546 13.68 9.93 34.27
C CYS A 546 13.21 9.18 33.01
N THR A 547 13.99 8.19 32.58
CA THR A 547 13.66 7.27 31.47
C THR A 547 12.32 6.57 31.70
N PHE A 548 11.95 6.35 32.97
CA PHE A 548 10.67 5.79 33.38
C PHE A 548 9.88 6.82 34.16
N GLN A 549 8.63 7.06 33.73
CA GLN A 549 7.73 7.97 34.42
C GLN A 549 6.38 7.31 34.63
N TYR A 550 5.89 7.35 35.87
CA TYR A 550 4.51 6.95 36.13
C TYR A 550 3.59 8.08 35.65
N SER A 551 2.65 7.77 34.75
CA SER A 551 1.67 8.75 34.29
C SER A 551 0.57 8.88 35.36
N CYS A 552 0.88 9.62 36.43
CA CYS A 552 0.00 9.77 37.58
C CYS A 552 -1.07 10.83 37.31
N THR A 553 -2.30 10.39 37.09
CA THR A 553 -3.44 11.01 37.76
C THR A 553 -3.92 9.99 38.79
N SER A 554 -3.46 10.14 40.04
CA SER A 554 -3.79 9.35 41.24
C SER A 554 -3.10 7.98 41.46
N TRP A 555 -2.69 7.82 42.71
CA TRP A 555 -1.69 6.92 43.33
C TRP A 555 -1.97 5.41 43.29
N GLU A 556 -0.94 4.68 43.76
CA GLU A 556 -0.75 3.26 44.09
C GLU A 556 -0.15 2.33 43.02
N LEU A 557 1.08 1.86 43.32
CA LEU A 557 1.88 0.88 42.60
C LEU A 557 2.10 -0.32 43.53
N TYR A 558 1.77 -1.53 43.05
CA TYR A 558 2.25 -2.78 43.65
C TYR A 558 3.19 -3.45 42.64
N ILE A 559 4.50 -3.37 42.88
CA ILE A 559 5.49 -4.21 42.21
C ILE A 559 5.69 -5.43 43.11
N LEU A 560 5.25 -6.60 42.64
CA LEU A 560 5.63 -7.89 43.23
C LEU A 560 6.85 -8.42 42.45
N THR A 561 8.05 -8.12 42.93
CA THR A 561 9.28 -8.79 42.51
C THR A 561 9.66 -9.85 43.55
N LYS A 562 9.78 -11.12 43.13
CA LYS A 562 10.71 -12.06 43.76
C LYS A 562 12.04 -11.96 42.99
N PRO A 563 13.19 -12.07 43.68
CA PRO A 563 14.38 -11.33 43.31
C PRO A 563 15.16 -12.03 42.19
N LEU A 564 15.52 -11.27 41.15
CA LEU A 564 16.83 -11.42 40.52
C LEU A 564 17.20 -10.06 39.87
N TRP A 565 17.97 -9.29 40.63
CA TRP A 565 18.88 -8.20 40.24
C TRP A 565 18.42 -7.28 39.09
N LEU A 566 17.62 -6.27 39.44
CA LEU A 566 17.70 -4.95 38.82
C LEU A 566 18.96 -4.28 39.41
N LEU A 567 20.05 -4.20 38.64
CA LEU A 567 21.13 -3.25 38.92
C LEU A 567 20.80 -1.97 38.15
N LEU A 568 20.48 -0.91 38.92
CA LEU A 568 20.41 0.47 38.46
C LEU A 568 21.81 1.01 38.16
#